data_AF-A0A2E0PXZ3-F1
#
_entry.id   AF-A0A2E0PXZ3-F1
#
_cell.length_a   1.000
_cell.length_b   1.000
_cell.length_c   1.000
_cell.angle_alpha   90.00
_cell.angle_beta   90.00
_cell.angle_gamma   90.00
#
_symmetry.space_group_name_H-M   'P 1'
#
loop_
_entity.id
_entity.type
_entity.pdbx_description
1 polymer ?
#
loop_
_entity_poly.entity_id
_entity_poly.type
_entity_poly.pdbx_seq_one_letter_code
_entity_poly.pdbx_strand_id
1 'polypeptide(L)'
;MENKKHKVYFVHIPRTGGTSVERAFRTDINYARGRHTTGWEYKLTAPNRWHDYTKFTIVRNPYERLHSFWKWTTLKGRTEKPFEEWIHFPNGEPPRLLEPMVNYLTGDEKVMRFEQYAKVISLVESLGAEAQICVYSKTDKRPYQDDFTDRAKEIVNERYEADLKRFGYCFEGLAETDKALRLDMGEPYEQRQE
;
A
#
# COMPACT_ATOMS: atom_id res chain seq x y z
N MET A 1 -3.37 -9.49 7.81
CA MET A 1 -4.51 -10.43 7.85
C MET A 1 -3.97 -11.84 7.68
N GLU A 2 -4.36 -12.76 8.56
CA GLU A 2 -4.13 -14.20 8.40
C GLU A 2 -5.42 -14.87 7.90
N ASN A 3 -5.33 -15.68 6.85
CA ASN A 3 -6.41 -16.54 6.39
C ASN A 3 -5.97 -18.01 6.44
N LYS A 4 -6.47 -18.76 7.44
CA LYS A 4 -6.11 -20.17 7.64
C LYS A 4 -6.66 -21.10 6.56
N LYS A 5 -7.86 -20.80 6.03
CA LYS A 5 -8.52 -21.62 4.99
C LYS A 5 -7.68 -21.64 3.71
N HIS A 6 -7.22 -20.48 3.28
CA HIS A 6 -6.42 -20.32 2.06
C HIS A 6 -4.91 -20.42 2.32
N LYS A 7 -4.50 -20.57 3.59
CA LYS A 7 -3.09 -20.56 4.03
C LYS A 7 -2.34 -19.34 3.51
N VAL A 8 -2.88 -18.15 3.80
CA VAL A 8 -2.35 -16.86 3.33
C VAL A 8 -2.07 -15.92 4.51
N TYR A 9 -0.95 -15.23 4.46
CA TYR A 9 -0.71 -13.97 5.16
C TYR A 9 -0.73 -12.81 4.17
N PHE A 10 -1.66 -11.89 4.35
CA PHE A 10 -1.64 -10.60 3.67
C PHE A 10 -1.17 -9.52 4.66
N VAL A 11 0.07 -9.06 4.52
CA VAL A 11 0.59 -7.94 5.33
C VAL A 11 -0.04 -6.65 4.80
N HIS A 12 -1.13 -6.23 5.44
CA HIS A 12 -1.94 -5.10 4.99
C HIS A 12 -1.32 -3.77 5.43
N ILE A 13 -0.60 -3.13 4.52
CA ILE A 13 -0.08 -1.77 4.72
C ILE A 13 -1.21 -0.74 4.52
N PRO A 14 -1.38 0.26 5.39
CA PRO A 14 -2.41 1.28 5.21
C PRO A 14 -2.30 2.01 3.87
N ARG A 15 -3.47 2.30 3.27
CA ARG A 15 -3.62 3.10 2.04
C ARG A 15 -3.04 2.48 0.75
N THR A 16 -2.81 1.17 0.74
CA THR A 16 -2.35 0.43 -0.45
C THR A 16 -3.45 -0.43 -1.07
N GLY A 17 -4.72 -0.10 -0.83
CA GLY A 17 -5.86 -0.85 -1.36
C GLY A 17 -6.09 -2.21 -0.69
N GLY A 18 -5.57 -2.46 0.51
CA GLY A 18 -5.71 -3.78 1.14
C GLY A 18 -7.14 -4.13 1.60
N THR A 19 -8.03 -3.15 1.80
CA THR A 19 -9.44 -3.43 2.20
C THR A 19 -10.18 -4.32 1.20
N SER A 20 -9.92 -4.16 -0.10
CA SER A 20 -10.55 -5.00 -1.13
C SER A 20 -10.01 -6.43 -1.12
N VAL A 21 -8.73 -6.63 -0.80
CA VAL A 21 -8.15 -7.98 -0.60
C VAL A 21 -8.75 -8.66 0.64
N GLU A 22 -8.87 -7.94 1.76
CA GLU A 22 -9.51 -8.46 2.99
C GLU A 22 -10.96 -8.92 2.71
N ARG A 23 -11.71 -8.12 1.94
CA ARG A 23 -13.08 -8.47 1.48
C ARG A 23 -13.11 -9.73 0.61
N ALA A 24 -12.18 -9.85 -0.33
CA ALA A 24 -12.10 -10.99 -1.24
C ALA A 24 -11.93 -12.33 -0.51
N PHE A 25 -11.16 -12.33 0.57
CA PHE A 25 -10.95 -13.49 1.43
C PHE A 25 -12.03 -13.68 2.52
N ARG A 26 -13.15 -12.92 2.43
CA ARG A 26 -14.28 -12.92 3.38
C ARG A 26 -13.86 -12.85 4.84
N THR A 27 -12.77 -12.15 5.13
CA THR A 27 -12.42 -11.89 6.51
C THR A 27 -13.41 -10.87 7.06
N ASP A 28 -14.00 -11.14 8.23
CA ASP A 28 -14.86 -10.18 8.93
C ASP A 28 -14.10 -8.85 9.09
N ILE A 29 -14.54 -7.83 8.35
CA ILE A 29 -13.91 -6.50 8.30
C ILE A 29 -14.01 -5.80 9.67
N ASN A 30 -14.85 -6.31 10.57
CA ASN A 30 -15.06 -5.81 11.93
C ASN A 30 -13.96 -6.18 12.93
N TYR A 31 -12.88 -6.86 12.53
CA TYR A 31 -11.73 -7.10 13.42
C TYR A 31 -10.82 -5.85 13.49
N ALA A 32 -11.17 -4.92 14.37
CA ALA A 32 -10.29 -3.83 14.79
C ALA A 32 -8.99 -4.33 15.47
N ARG A 33 -8.93 -5.60 15.87
CA ARG A 33 -7.73 -6.24 16.44
C ARG A 33 -6.86 -6.85 15.33
N GLY A 34 -5.67 -6.28 15.11
CA GLY A 34 -4.66 -6.84 14.20
C GLY A 34 -4.75 -6.37 12.74
N ARG A 35 -5.57 -5.35 12.45
CA ARG A 35 -5.49 -4.67 11.15
C ARG A 35 -4.16 -3.91 11.09
N HIS A 36 -3.41 -4.07 10.01
CA HIS A 36 -2.04 -3.56 9.88
C HIS A 36 -1.01 -4.21 10.83
N THR A 37 -1.22 -5.48 11.19
CA THR A 37 -0.15 -6.32 11.78
C THR A 37 1.00 -6.50 10.79
N THR A 38 2.23 -6.30 11.25
CA THR A 38 3.44 -6.41 10.43
C THR A 38 3.81 -7.87 10.16
N GLY A 39 4.62 -8.12 9.14
CA GLY A 39 5.19 -9.44 8.88
C GLY A 39 6.00 -9.94 10.09
N TRP A 40 6.73 -9.05 10.76
CA TRP A 40 7.48 -9.38 11.99
C TRP A 40 6.56 -9.87 13.11
N GLU A 41 5.46 -9.18 13.37
CA GLU A 41 4.48 -9.59 14.37
C GLU A 41 3.88 -10.96 14.04
N TYR A 42 3.58 -11.25 12.76
CA TYR A 42 3.13 -12.58 12.35
C TYR A 42 4.20 -13.66 12.51
N LYS A 43 5.43 -13.38 12.08
CA LYS A 43 6.58 -14.29 12.19
C LYS A 43 6.88 -14.67 13.64
N LEU A 44 6.79 -13.70 14.56
CA LEU A 44 7.01 -13.91 15.98
C LEU A 44 5.88 -14.69 16.66
N THR A 45 4.63 -14.37 16.34
CA THR A 45 3.46 -14.97 17.02
C THR A 45 3.04 -16.32 16.45
N ALA A 46 3.46 -16.65 15.23
CA ALA A 46 3.05 -17.87 14.55
C ALA A 46 4.13 -18.41 13.58
N PRO A 47 5.36 -18.70 14.03
CA PRO A 47 6.50 -18.99 13.15
C PRO A 47 6.26 -20.18 12.20
N ASN A 48 5.64 -21.27 12.65
CA ASN A 48 5.37 -22.43 11.79
C ASN A 48 4.39 -22.09 10.65
N ARG A 49 3.31 -21.36 10.95
CA ARG A 49 2.36 -20.89 9.92
C ARG A 49 3.01 -19.83 9.02
N TRP A 50 3.81 -18.94 9.61
CA TRP A 50 4.62 -18.00 8.85
C TRP A 50 5.64 -18.70 7.99
N HIS A 51 6.06 -19.93 8.26
CA HIS A 51 6.87 -20.68 7.30
C HIS A 51 5.98 -21.21 6.17
N ASP A 52 4.89 -21.90 6.49
CA ASP A 52 4.14 -22.72 5.53
C ASP A 52 3.18 -21.97 4.60
N TYR A 53 2.72 -20.78 4.98
CA TYR A 53 1.65 -20.09 4.24
C TYR A 53 2.19 -19.33 3.01
N THR A 54 1.34 -18.87 2.09
CA THR A 54 1.78 -17.85 1.12
C THR A 54 1.75 -16.48 1.80
N LYS A 55 2.76 -15.62 1.58
CA LYS A 55 2.75 -14.24 2.14
C LYS A 55 2.94 -13.22 1.04
N PHE A 56 2.11 -12.19 1.06
CA PHE A 56 2.25 -11.07 0.14
C PHE A 56 1.81 -9.76 0.80
N THR A 57 2.19 -8.67 0.17
CA THR A 57 1.80 -7.32 0.56
C THR A 57 1.51 -6.49 -0.68
N ILE A 58 0.94 -5.30 -0.48
CA ILE A 58 0.81 -4.28 -1.53
C ILE A 58 1.51 -3.03 -1.03
N VAL A 59 2.46 -2.53 -1.81
CA VAL A 59 3.11 -1.23 -1.63
C VAL A 59 2.55 -0.23 -2.64
N ARG A 60 2.71 1.05 -2.35
CA ARG A 60 2.27 2.17 -3.19
C ARG A 60 3.30 3.27 -3.15
N ASN A 61 3.42 4.07 -4.20
CA ASN A 61 4.25 5.27 -4.17
C ASN A 61 4.01 6.07 -2.85
N PRO A 62 5.07 6.35 -2.04
CA PRO A 62 4.93 7.04 -0.76
C PRO A 62 4.22 8.40 -0.84
N TYR A 63 4.46 9.17 -1.89
CA TYR A 63 3.82 10.47 -2.13
C TYR A 63 2.30 10.31 -2.28
N GLU A 64 1.87 9.39 -3.15
CA GLU A 64 0.47 9.07 -3.34
C GLU A 64 -0.18 8.46 -2.09
N ARG A 65 0.57 7.63 -1.35
CA ARG A 65 0.08 6.98 -0.13
C ARG A 65 -0.28 8.02 0.93
N LEU A 66 0.58 9.03 1.13
CA LEU A 66 0.35 10.15 2.05
C LEU A 66 -0.81 11.03 1.61
N HIS A 67 -0.81 11.44 0.34
CA HIS A 67 -1.90 12.23 -0.22
C HIS A 67 -3.25 11.52 -0.10
N SER A 68 -3.27 10.21 -0.36
CA SER A 68 -4.45 9.38 -0.16
C SER A 68 -4.91 9.36 1.31
N PHE A 69 -3.98 9.31 2.26
CA PHE A 69 -4.32 9.36 3.68
C PHE A 69 -4.89 10.72 4.07
N TRP A 70 -4.27 11.82 3.63
CA TRP A 70 -4.75 13.18 3.84
C TRP A 70 -6.17 13.37 3.31
N LYS A 71 -6.44 13.04 2.03
CA LYS A 71 -7.79 13.11 1.45
C LYS A 71 -8.81 12.31 2.25
N TRP A 72 -8.42 11.15 2.78
CA TRP A 72 -9.30 10.37 3.65
C TRP A 72 -9.53 11.01 5.01
N THR A 73 -8.52 11.63 5.63
CA THR A 73 -8.70 12.37 6.87
C THR A 73 -9.61 13.58 6.68
N THR A 74 -9.48 14.30 5.56
CA THR A 74 -10.36 15.43 5.20
C THR A 74 -11.80 14.96 4.99
N LEU A 75 -12.01 13.91 4.18
CA LEU A 75 -13.34 13.34 3.93
C LEU A 75 -14.02 12.83 5.21
N LYS A 76 -13.24 12.44 6.22
CA LYS A 76 -13.74 11.99 7.54
C LYS A 76 -13.87 13.11 8.56
N GLY A 77 -13.64 14.37 8.19
CA GLY A 77 -13.67 15.51 9.10
C GLY A 77 -12.62 15.42 10.21
N ARG A 78 -11.53 14.69 9.98
CA ARG A 78 -10.42 14.52 10.94
C ARG A 78 -9.38 15.62 10.84
N THR A 79 -9.35 16.33 9.72
CA THR A 79 -8.48 17.48 9.51
C THR A 79 -9.12 18.41 8.48
N GLU A 80 -8.89 19.70 8.64
CA GLU A 80 -9.23 20.75 7.67
C GLU A 80 -7.98 21.41 7.09
N LYS A 81 -6.79 20.95 7.52
CA LYS A 81 -5.51 21.51 7.11
C LYS A 81 -5.26 21.26 5.61
N PRO A 82 -4.73 22.25 4.88
CA PRO A 82 -4.15 22.01 3.56
C PRO A 82 -3.06 20.93 3.63
N PHE A 83 -2.83 20.22 2.52
CA PHE A 83 -1.88 19.10 2.48
C PHE A 83 -0.47 19.50 2.96
N GLU A 84 0.00 20.66 2.52
CA GLU A 84 1.31 21.20 2.93
C GLU A 84 1.43 21.34 4.45
N GLU A 85 0.43 21.91 5.12
CA GLU A 85 0.46 22.01 6.59
C GLU A 85 0.28 20.64 7.25
N TRP A 86 -0.52 19.76 6.65
CA TRP A 86 -0.86 18.45 7.20
C TRP A 86 0.32 17.46 7.21
N ILE A 87 1.19 17.52 6.19
CA ILE A 87 2.35 16.60 6.08
C ILE A 87 3.47 16.93 7.09
N HIS A 88 3.42 18.12 7.70
CA HIS A 88 4.29 18.48 8.82
C HIS A 88 3.80 17.84 10.12
N PHE A 89 4.57 16.89 10.65
CA PHE A 89 4.33 16.30 11.97
C PHE A 89 5.20 17.05 13.01
N PRO A 90 4.61 17.89 13.87
CA PRO A 90 5.38 18.77 14.76
C PRO A 90 6.22 18.03 15.82
N ASN A 91 5.93 16.74 16.07
CA ASN A 91 6.70 15.88 16.98
C ASN A 91 7.62 14.89 16.24
N GLY A 92 7.84 15.06 14.93
CA GLY A 92 8.72 14.24 14.10
C GLY A 92 8.13 12.90 13.64
N GLU A 93 7.36 12.23 14.51
CA GLU A 93 6.87 10.87 14.25
C GLU A 93 5.49 10.84 13.57
N PRO A 94 5.36 10.15 12.43
CA PRO A 94 4.06 9.88 11.84
C PRO A 94 3.26 8.94 12.77
N PRO A 95 1.91 9.00 12.77
CA PRO A 95 1.12 7.91 13.33
C PRO A 95 1.58 6.56 12.76
N ARG A 96 1.52 5.46 13.52
CA ARG A 96 1.90 4.10 13.06
C ARG A 96 1.39 3.78 11.63
N LEU A 97 0.20 4.27 11.28
CA LEU A 97 -0.42 4.07 9.97
C LEU A 97 0.34 4.71 8.78
N LEU A 98 1.26 5.62 9.06
CA LEU A 98 2.07 6.36 8.11
C LEU A 98 3.56 6.03 8.24
N GLU A 99 3.96 5.04 9.04
CA GLU A 99 5.32 4.48 9.03
C GLU A 99 5.76 4.07 7.62
N PRO A 100 7.05 4.16 7.27
CA PRO A 100 7.61 3.58 6.05
C PRO A 100 7.12 2.14 5.85
N MET A 101 6.70 1.82 4.64
CA MET A 101 6.15 0.52 4.27
C MET A 101 7.16 -0.62 4.51
N VAL A 102 8.46 -0.35 4.35
CA VAL A 102 9.51 -1.33 4.69
C VAL A 102 9.44 -1.80 6.14
N ASN A 103 8.98 -0.96 7.08
CA ASN A 103 8.87 -1.31 8.50
C ASN A 103 7.75 -2.35 8.77
N TYR A 104 6.87 -2.58 7.78
CA TYR A 104 5.85 -3.61 7.87
C TYR A 104 6.35 -4.99 7.47
N LEU A 105 7.53 -5.10 6.83
CA LEU A 105 7.94 -6.29 6.10
C LEU A 105 9.12 -6.99 6.74
N THR A 106 9.14 -8.32 6.61
CA THR A 106 10.29 -9.15 6.98
C THR A 106 11.26 -9.33 5.80
N GLY A 107 10.75 -9.18 4.58
CA GLY A 107 11.46 -9.51 3.34
C GLY A 107 11.03 -10.85 2.74
N ASP A 108 10.28 -11.67 3.47
CA ASP A 108 9.76 -12.96 3.01
C ASP A 108 8.50 -12.79 2.12
N GLU A 109 7.86 -11.62 2.17
CA GLU A 109 6.60 -11.35 1.48
C GLU A 109 6.80 -11.07 -0.01
N LYS A 110 5.93 -11.63 -0.86
CA LYS A 110 5.80 -11.19 -2.25
C LYS A 110 5.28 -9.74 -2.28
N VAL A 111 6.09 -8.82 -2.79
CA VAL A 111 5.73 -7.39 -2.88
C VAL A 111 4.96 -7.12 -4.17
N MET A 112 3.70 -6.73 -4.04
CA MET A 112 2.85 -6.28 -5.15
C MET A 112 2.74 -4.76 -5.14
N ARG A 113 2.42 -4.15 -6.30
CA ARG A 113 2.29 -2.69 -6.44
C ARG A 113 0.85 -2.27 -6.65
N PHE A 114 0.44 -1.21 -5.95
CA PHE A 114 -0.90 -0.64 -6.08
C PHE A 114 -1.18 -0.16 -7.50
N GLU A 115 -0.18 0.40 -8.17
CA GLU A 115 -0.26 0.90 -9.54
C GLU A 115 -0.49 -0.24 -10.57
N GLN A 116 -0.29 -1.49 -10.18
CA GLN A 116 -0.53 -2.68 -11.00
C GLN A 116 -1.61 -3.56 -10.36
N TYR A 117 -2.70 -2.95 -9.90
CA TYR A 117 -3.73 -3.63 -9.12
C TYR A 117 -4.38 -4.82 -9.84
N ALA A 118 -4.41 -4.83 -11.18
CA ALA A 118 -4.83 -6.01 -11.96
C ALA A 118 -4.00 -7.26 -11.61
N LYS A 119 -2.68 -7.12 -11.42
CA LYS A 119 -1.80 -8.22 -10.99
C LYS A 119 -2.10 -8.66 -9.55
N VAL A 120 -2.54 -7.74 -8.69
CA VAL A 120 -3.01 -8.06 -7.34
C VAL A 120 -4.27 -8.91 -7.41
N ILE A 121 -5.23 -8.53 -8.26
CA ILE A 121 -6.47 -9.28 -8.47
C ILE A 121 -6.15 -10.71 -8.92
N SER A 122 -5.36 -10.87 -9.99
CA SER A 122 -5.00 -12.19 -10.50
C SER A 122 -4.29 -13.06 -9.45
N LEU A 123 -3.40 -12.46 -8.62
CA LEU A 123 -2.78 -13.19 -7.52
C LEU A 123 -3.82 -13.66 -6.51
N VAL A 124 -4.71 -12.77 -6.06
CA VAL A 124 -5.70 -13.08 -5.03
C VAL A 124 -6.70 -14.15 -5.52
N GLU A 125 -7.09 -14.09 -6.79
CA GLU A 125 -7.93 -15.12 -7.43
C GLU A 125 -7.19 -16.47 -7.50
N SER A 126 -5.91 -16.48 -7.87
CA SER A 126 -5.10 -17.71 -7.89
C SER A 126 -4.92 -18.35 -6.50
N LEU A 127 -5.05 -17.55 -5.44
CA LEU A 127 -5.01 -17.99 -4.05
C LEU A 127 -6.38 -18.46 -3.53
N GLY A 128 -7.40 -18.49 -4.39
CA GLY A 128 -8.72 -19.06 -4.08
C GLY A 128 -9.70 -18.11 -3.38
N ALA A 129 -9.52 -16.79 -3.52
CA ALA A 129 -10.47 -15.83 -2.92
C ALA A 129 -11.93 -16.06 -3.35
N GLU A 130 -12.86 -15.83 -2.43
CA GLU A 130 -14.27 -16.25 -2.55
C GLU A 130 -15.19 -15.16 -3.11
N ALA A 131 -14.71 -13.92 -3.18
CA ALA A 131 -15.45 -12.80 -3.72
C ALA A 131 -14.62 -12.07 -4.77
N GLN A 132 -15.29 -11.63 -5.83
CA GLN A 132 -14.68 -10.77 -6.84
C GLN A 132 -14.21 -9.46 -6.19
N ILE A 133 -13.00 -9.07 -6.55
CA ILE A 133 -12.42 -7.81 -6.10
C ILE A 133 -13.04 -6.67 -6.91
N CYS A 134 -13.94 -5.92 -6.29
CA CYS A 134 -14.37 -4.63 -6.83
C CYS A 134 -13.39 -3.53 -6.39
N VAL A 135 -12.59 -3.01 -7.31
CA VAL A 135 -11.73 -1.85 -7.04
C VAL A 135 -12.62 -0.61 -7.01
N TYR A 136 -12.86 -0.08 -5.81
CA TYR A 136 -13.65 1.13 -5.64
C TYR A 136 -12.74 2.36 -5.62
N SER A 137 -12.55 3.00 -6.78
CA SER A 137 -11.90 4.31 -6.87
C SER A 137 -12.96 5.41 -6.78
N LYS A 138 -13.20 5.94 -5.58
CA LYS A 138 -13.85 7.25 -5.38
C LYS A 138 -12.81 8.38 -5.40
N THR A 139 -11.75 8.22 -6.19
CA THR A 139 -10.63 9.14 -6.15
C THR A 139 -10.94 10.32 -7.04
N ASP A 140 -10.96 11.50 -6.44
CA ASP A 140 -10.98 12.80 -7.09
C ASP A 140 -9.98 12.85 -8.27
N LYS A 141 -10.40 13.38 -9.42
CA LYS A 141 -9.65 13.35 -10.69
C LYS A 141 -8.38 14.20 -10.67
N ARG A 142 -8.24 15.08 -9.66
CA ARG A 142 -7.06 15.95 -9.53
C ARG A 142 -5.80 15.11 -9.23
N PRO A 143 -4.73 15.24 -10.03
CA PRO A 143 -3.44 14.62 -9.76
C PRO A 143 -2.92 15.04 -8.38
N TYR A 144 -2.28 14.12 -7.66
CA TYR A 144 -1.75 14.44 -6.34
C TYR A 144 -0.62 15.47 -6.40
N GLN A 145 0.09 15.51 -7.53
CA GLN A 145 1.24 16.38 -7.77
C GLN A 145 0.88 17.86 -7.58
N ASP A 146 -0.36 18.23 -7.90
CA ASP A 146 -0.85 19.61 -7.78
C ASP A 146 -0.94 20.11 -6.33
N ASP A 147 -0.91 19.20 -5.35
CA ASP A 147 -0.97 19.55 -3.92
C ASP A 147 0.42 19.55 -3.26
N PHE A 148 1.50 19.21 -4.00
CA PHE A 148 2.86 19.14 -3.47
C PHE A 148 3.68 20.39 -3.75
N THR A 149 4.19 21.00 -2.67
CA THR A 149 5.29 21.97 -2.73
C THR A 149 6.65 21.27 -2.67
N ASP A 150 7.73 21.96 -3.00
CA ASP A 150 9.08 21.38 -2.89
C ASP A 150 9.39 21.01 -1.43
N ARG A 151 8.92 21.81 -0.47
CA ARG A 151 9.04 21.49 0.95
C ARG A 151 8.31 20.20 1.32
N ALA A 152 7.09 20.00 0.80
CA ALA A 152 6.37 18.74 1.01
C ALA A 152 7.13 17.54 0.41
N LYS A 153 7.76 17.72 -0.76
CA LYS A 153 8.57 16.65 -1.39
C LYS A 153 9.80 16.30 -0.55
N GLU A 154 10.51 17.29 -0.01
CA GLU A 154 11.65 17.09 0.89
C GLU A 154 11.26 16.22 2.10
N ILE A 155 10.13 16.52 2.73
CA ILE A 155 9.64 15.74 3.89
C ILE A 155 9.40 14.28 3.51
N VAL A 156 8.87 14.02 2.32
CA VAL A 156 8.68 12.64 1.84
C VAL A 156 10.02 11.99 1.54
N ASN A 157 10.94 12.69 0.86
CA ASN A 157 12.26 12.19 0.53
C ASN A 157 13.04 11.78 1.78
N GLU A 158 13.03 12.61 2.81
CA GLU A 158 13.73 12.34 4.08
C GLU A 158 13.06 11.18 4.83
N ARG A 159 11.74 11.23 5.03
CA ARG A 159 11.06 10.26 5.90
C ARG A 159 10.88 8.89 5.25
N TYR A 160 10.68 8.83 3.94
CA TYR A 160 10.40 7.60 3.20
C TYR A 160 11.55 7.17 2.30
N GLU A 161 12.77 7.66 2.56
CA GLU A 161 13.96 7.32 1.79
C GLU A 161 14.11 5.80 1.61
N ALA A 162 13.89 5.04 2.68
CA ALA A 162 13.97 3.58 2.65
C ALA A 162 12.92 2.93 1.73
N ASP A 163 11.68 3.46 1.70
CA ASP A 163 10.64 3.00 0.78
C ASP A 163 11.01 3.36 -0.67
N LEU A 164 11.42 4.60 -0.90
CA LEU A 164 11.78 5.12 -2.22
C LEU A 164 12.90 4.28 -2.83
N LYS A 165 13.97 4.01 -2.07
CA LYS A 165 15.08 3.14 -2.47
C LYS A 165 14.65 1.69 -2.65
N ARG A 166 13.96 1.10 -1.65
CA ARG A 166 13.64 -0.34 -1.66
C ARG A 166 12.69 -0.74 -2.79
N PHE A 167 11.77 0.16 -3.13
CA PHE A 167 10.71 -0.10 -4.10
C PHE A 167 10.86 0.70 -5.39
N GLY A 168 11.93 1.49 -5.57
CA GLY A 168 12.21 2.18 -6.82
C GLY A 168 11.19 3.27 -7.17
N TYR A 169 10.73 4.02 -6.16
CA TYR A 169 9.76 5.11 -6.36
C TYR A 169 10.47 6.48 -6.39
N CYS A 170 9.89 7.39 -7.16
CA CYS A 170 10.20 8.83 -7.18
C CYS A 170 8.89 9.64 -7.17
N PHE A 171 8.99 10.96 -7.21
CA PHE A 171 7.81 11.85 -7.19
C PHE A 171 6.90 11.66 -8.40
N GLU A 172 7.42 11.23 -9.55
CA GLU A 172 6.64 11.06 -10.78
C GLU A 172 6.04 9.65 -10.93
N GLY A 173 6.39 8.71 -10.04
CA GLY A 173 6.02 7.31 -10.15
C GLY A 173 7.18 6.40 -9.80
N LEU A 174 7.59 5.54 -10.73
CA LEU A 174 8.81 4.73 -10.58
C LEU A 174 10.01 5.48 -11.10
N ALA A 175 11.16 5.32 -10.44
CA ALA A 175 12.43 5.84 -10.93
C ALA A 175 12.78 5.23 -12.29
N GLU A 176 13.41 6.01 -13.17
CA GLU A 176 13.77 5.56 -14.53
C GLU A 176 14.67 4.31 -14.54
N THR A 177 15.54 4.17 -13.54
CA THR A 177 16.37 2.98 -13.32
C THR A 177 15.54 1.70 -13.13
N ASP A 178 14.33 1.83 -12.58
CA ASP A 178 13.38 0.72 -12.39
C ASP A 178 12.36 0.60 -13.54
N LYS A 179 12.18 1.65 -14.36
CA LYS A 179 11.43 1.54 -15.63
C LYS A 179 12.21 0.75 -16.66
N ALA A 180 13.54 0.85 -16.70
CA ALA A 180 14.39 0.05 -17.58
C ALA A 180 14.29 -1.47 -17.28
N LEU A 181 14.14 -1.87 -16.02
CA LEU A 181 13.85 -3.26 -15.61
C LEU A 181 12.47 -3.77 -16.08
N ARG A 182 11.56 -2.89 -16.50
CA ARG A 182 10.24 -3.25 -17.07
C ARG A 182 10.27 -3.51 -18.58
N LEU A 183 11.22 -2.95 -19.33
CA LEU A 183 11.29 -3.19 -20.78
C LEU A 183 11.62 -4.66 -21.13
N ASP A 184 12.12 -5.43 -20.15
CA ASP A 184 12.35 -6.87 -20.28
C ASP A 184 11.14 -7.74 -19.82
N MET A 185 10.03 -7.13 -19.35
CA MET A 185 8.92 -7.86 -18.70
C MET A 185 7.49 -7.38 -19.06
N GLY A 186 7.28 -6.92 -20.30
CA GLY A 186 5.95 -6.80 -20.92
C GLY A 186 5.20 -5.50 -20.63
N GLU A 187 4.70 -4.88 -21.70
CA GLU A 187 4.14 -3.52 -21.73
C GLU A 187 2.81 -3.33 -20.95
N PRO A 188 2.47 -2.08 -20.56
CA PRO A 188 1.22 -1.76 -19.88
C PRO A 188 0.01 -1.78 -20.82
N TYR A 189 -1.09 -2.35 -20.33
CA TYR A 189 -2.40 -2.42 -20.98
C TYR A 189 -3.12 -1.06 -20.99
N GLU A 190 -3.44 -0.54 -22.18
CA GLU A 190 -4.25 0.67 -22.38
C GLU A 190 -5.74 0.43 -22.04
N GLN A 191 -6.34 1.39 -21.36
CA GLN A 191 -7.76 1.39 -20.99
C GLN A 191 -8.64 1.57 -22.22
N ARG A 192 -9.45 0.57 -22.58
CA ARG A 192 -10.60 0.76 -23.47
C ARG A 192 -11.77 1.31 -22.65
N GLN A 193 -12.22 2.51 -23.02
CA GLN A 193 -13.49 3.07 -22.58
C GLN A 193 -14.63 2.47 -23.41
N GLU A 194 -15.68 2.03 -22.73
CA GLU A 194 -17.07 2.05 -23.21
C GLU A 194 -17.96 2.55 -22.06
#